data_AF-A0A4Q6BIN3-F1
#
_entry.id   AF-A0A4Q6BIN3-F1
#
_cell.length_a   1.000
_cell.length_b   1.000
_cell.length_c   1.000
_cell.angle_alpha   90.00
_cell.angle_beta   90.00
_cell.angle_gamma   90.00
#
_symmetry.space_group_name_H-M   'P 1'
#
loop_
_entity.id
_entity.type
_entity.pdbx_description
1 polymer ?
#
loop_
_entity_poly.entity_id
_entity_poly.type
_entity_poly.pdbx_seq_one_letter_code
_entity_poly.pdbx_strand_id
1 'polypeptide(L)'
;VRSRVVLLIFWIASFLGLFTGQIPPKFAARSKDRVRRFLFFRFRFKTLPQPFKGAESFHRPLVKWGLSPHVPDGKQFHLRSDLKLPESVEADLQNLRASSPNNLVIACAPSAAWEMKRWPIEYWKKLMTLLPEASFVYLGGPEDKFIEELISAAPERSLNLAGKLSLDQNRQRHWPPSRRRPDGTTYVGFNRTHGVRLPEPPRFENFRSEAMVSALL
;
A
#
# COMPACT_ATOMS: atom_id res chain seq x y z
N VAL A 1 -28.03 46.42 30.00
CA VAL A 1 -29.22 45.52 30.09
C VAL A 1 -29.20 44.57 28.89
N ARG A 2 -28.34 43.54 28.92
CA ARG A 2 -28.23 42.54 27.84
C ARG A 2 -29.20 41.42 28.16
N SER A 3 -30.28 41.39 27.39
CA SER A 3 -31.59 40.93 27.83
C SER A 3 -31.65 39.42 28.05
N ARG A 4 -31.82 39.01 29.32
CA ARG A 4 -32.14 37.62 29.72
C ARG A 4 -33.40 37.10 29.02
N VAL A 5 -34.26 38.01 28.54
CA VAL A 5 -35.46 37.73 27.75
C VAL A 5 -35.10 37.13 26.38
N VAL A 6 -34.02 37.57 25.72
CA VAL A 6 -33.60 37.02 24.42
C VAL A 6 -33.09 35.59 24.56
N LEU A 7 -32.35 35.30 25.63
CA LEU A 7 -31.91 33.95 25.97
C LEU A 7 -33.09 33.04 26.33
N LEU A 8 -34.07 33.57 27.06
CA LEU A 8 -35.30 32.85 27.41
C LEU A 8 -36.13 32.51 26.16
N ILE A 9 -36.26 33.44 25.21
CA ILE A 9 -36.94 33.21 23.92
C ILE A 9 -36.20 32.14 23.11
N PHE A 10 -34.87 32.17 23.07
CA PHE A 10 -34.07 31.12 22.42
C PHE A 10 -34.27 29.75 23.06
N TRP A 11 -34.29 29.69 24.40
CA TRP A 11 -34.51 28.45 25.15
C TRP A 11 -35.91 27.89 24.94
N ILE A 12 -36.94 28.75 25.00
CA ILE A 12 -38.34 28.37 24.76
C ILE A 12 -38.52 27.91 23.31
N ALA A 13 -37.94 28.60 22.34
CA ALA A 13 -38.01 28.20 20.93
C ALA A 13 -37.26 26.89 20.64
N SER A 14 -36.15 26.61 21.35
CA SER A 14 -35.45 25.33 21.26
C SER A 14 -36.23 24.19 21.93
N PHE A 15 -36.85 24.45 23.09
CA PHE A 15 -37.67 23.49 23.83
C PHE A 15 -39.00 23.16 23.14
N LEU A 16 -39.62 24.14 22.49
CA LEU A 16 -40.84 23.98 21.68
C LEU A 16 -40.58 23.39 20.28
N GLY A 17 -39.34 23.01 19.98
CA GLY A 17 -39.00 22.41 18.68
C GLY A 17 -39.10 23.39 17.49
N LEU A 18 -39.19 24.70 17.72
CA LEU A 18 -39.24 25.69 16.63
C LEU A 18 -37.92 25.75 15.83
N PHE A 19 -36.84 25.18 16.37
CA PHE A 19 -35.56 24.94 15.67
C PHE A 19 -35.33 23.49 15.21
N THR A 20 -36.30 22.58 15.38
CA THR A 20 -36.16 21.17 14.94
C THR A 20 -36.44 20.98 13.44
N GLY A 21 -36.26 22.03 12.64
CA GLY A 21 -36.18 21.93 11.18
C GLY A 21 -34.84 21.37 10.68
N GLN A 22 -33.89 21.09 11.57
CA GLN A 22 -32.64 20.42 11.20
C GLN A 22 -32.92 18.94 10.95
N ILE A 23 -33.09 18.60 9.67
CA ILE A 23 -33.06 17.20 9.19
C ILE A 23 -31.79 16.56 9.80
N PRO A 24 -31.93 15.52 10.64
CA PRO A 24 -30.76 14.87 11.22
C PRO A 24 -29.85 14.36 10.10
N PRO A 25 -28.51 14.47 10.23
CA PRO A 25 -27.60 14.05 9.17
C PRO A 25 -27.86 12.57 8.84
N LYS A 26 -28.23 12.29 7.59
CA LYS A 26 -28.39 10.92 7.12
C LYS A 26 -27.01 10.27 7.14
N PHE A 27 -26.85 9.22 7.94
CA PHE A 27 -25.58 8.49 8.09
C PHE A 27 -25.66 7.12 7.41
N ALA A 28 -24.66 6.80 6.58
CA ALA A 28 -24.55 5.50 5.93
C ALA A 28 -23.14 4.93 6.16
N ALA A 29 -23.05 3.84 6.92
CA ALA A 29 -21.79 3.17 7.22
C ALA A 29 -21.71 1.77 6.61
N ARG A 30 -20.49 1.38 6.25
CA ARG A 30 -20.17 0.03 5.78
C ARG A 30 -19.95 -0.89 6.98
N SER A 31 -20.66 -2.03 7.02
CA SER A 31 -20.39 -3.10 7.99
C SER A 31 -18.99 -3.66 7.80
N LYS A 32 -18.26 -3.95 8.88
CA LYS A 32 -16.90 -4.53 8.79
C LYS A 32 -16.88 -5.96 8.23
N ASP A 33 -18.03 -6.64 8.18
CA ASP A 33 -18.19 -8.02 7.72
C ASP A 33 -17.29 -9.03 8.48
N ARG A 34 -17.13 -8.86 9.80
CA ARG A 34 -16.16 -9.64 10.60
C ARG A 34 -16.39 -11.16 10.51
N VAL A 35 -17.64 -11.61 10.63
CA VAL A 35 -17.99 -13.04 10.54
C VAL A 35 -17.72 -13.60 9.14
N ARG A 36 -18.09 -12.87 8.08
CA ARG A 36 -17.82 -13.30 6.69
C ARG A 36 -16.31 -13.40 6.44
N ARG A 37 -15.53 -12.42 6.90
CA ARG A 37 -14.05 -12.49 6.84
C ARG A 37 -13.52 -13.68 7.61
N PHE A 38 -14.00 -13.93 8.82
CA PHE A 38 -13.60 -15.08 9.61
C PHE A 38 -13.88 -16.40 8.86
N LEU A 39 -15.09 -16.58 8.35
CA LEU A 39 -15.46 -17.76 7.55
C LEU A 39 -14.61 -17.90 6.28
N PHE A 40 -14.31 -16.78 5.61
CA PHE A 40 -13.47 -16.74 4.42
C PHE A 40 -12.01 -17.12 4.74
N PHE A 41 -11.39 -16.53 5.76
CA PHE A 41 -9.98 -16.78 6.08
C PHE A 41 -9.77 -18.12 6.80
N ARG A 42 -10.69 -18.54 7.67
CA ARG A 42 -10.57 -19.76 8.49
C ARG A 42 -11.06 -21.02 7.79
N PHE A 43 -12.19 -20.93 7.09
CA PHE A 43 -12.86 -22.08 6.48
C PHE A 43 -12.89 -22.02 4.95
N ARG A 44 -12.36 -20.95 4.33
CA ARG A 44 -12.30 -20.77 2.87
C ARG A 44 -13.67 -20.75 2.19
N PHE A 45 -14.74 -20.46 2.92
CA PHE A 45 -16.06 -20.27 2.33
C PHE A 45 -16.12 -18.97 1.53
N LYS A 46 -16.70 -19.01 0.33
CA LYS A 46 -16.85 -17.85 -0.58
C LYS A 46 -17.96 -16.88 -0.10
N THR A 47 -17.86 -16.39 1.13
CA THR A 47 -18.83 -15.48 1.76
C THR A 47 -18.68 -14.02 1.35
N LEU A 48 -17.55 -13.66 0.73
CA LEU A 48 -17.27 -12.33 0.20
C LEU A 48 -17.48 -12.30 -1.32
N PRO A 49 -17.98 -11.17 -1.88
CA PRO A 49 -18.19 -11.04 -3.31
C PRO A 49 -16.87 -11.14 -4.06
N GLN A 50 -16.90 -11.78 -5.23
CA GLN A 50 -15.72 -12.01 -6.07
C GLN A 50 -15.91 -11.26 -7.40
N PRO A 51 -14.97 -10.37 -7.79
CA PRO A 51 -13.74 -9.98 -7.08
C PRO A 51 -14.01 -9.07 -5.86
N PHE A 52 -13.33 -9.34 -4.73
CA PHE A 52 -13.47 -8.48 -3.55
C PHE A 52 -12.58 -7.25 -3.67
N LYS A 53 -13.19 -6.08 -3.86
CA LYS A 53 -12.50 -4.79 -3.82
C LYS A 53 -12.90 -4.02 -2.56
N GLY A 54 -11.95 -3.92 -1.62
CA GLY A 54 -12.17 -3.27 -0.33
C GLY A 54 -12.60 -1.80 -0.47
N ALA A 55 -11.97 -1.06 -1.39
CA ALA A 55 -12.31 0.34 -1.66
C ALA A 55 -13.75 0.51 -2.17
N GLU A 56 -14.17 -0.28 -3.17
CA GLU A 56 -15.55 -0.24 -3.70
C GLU A 56 -16.60 -0.61 -2.65
N SER A 57 -16.24 -1.43 -1.65
CA SER A 57 -17.18 -1.80 -0.59
C SER A 57 -17.69 -0.61 0.23
N PHE A 58 -16.94 0.50 0.29
CA PHE A 58 -17.35 1.74 0.97
C PHE A 58 -18.48 2.47 0.25
N HIS A 59 -18.71 2.19 -1.03
CA HIS A 59 -19.76 2.82 -1.81
C HIS A 59 -21.11 2.11 -1.65
N ARG A 60 -21.12 0.87 -1.15
CA ARG A 60 -22.35 0.07 -0.96
C ARG A 60 -23.43 0.76 -0.10
N PRO A 61 -23.10 1.44 1.02
CA PRO A 61 -24.12 2.12 1.82
C PRO A 61 -24.84 3.23 1.06
N LEU A 62 -24.23 3.81 0.03
CA LEU A 62 -24.81 4.90 -0.78
C LEU A 62 -26.03 4.45 -1.61
N VAL A 63 -26.17 3.14 -1.87
CA VAL A 63 -27.36 2.55 -2.52
C VAL A 63 -28.64 2.90 -1.75
N LYS A 64 -28.56 2.99 -0.41
CA LYS A 64 -29.69 3.37 0.45
C LYS A 64 -30.18 4.80 0.19
N TRP A 65 -29.36 5.63 -0.45
CA TRP A 65 -29.69 7.00 -0.85
C TRP A 65 -30.01 7.13 -2.34
N GLY A 66 -30.17 6.00 -3.05
CA GLY A 66 -30.45 6.01 -4.49
C GLY A 66 -29.24 6.33 -5.37
N LEU A 67 -28.02 6.33 -4.81
CA LEU A 67 -26.80 6.57 -5.55
C LEU A 67 -26.20 5.25 -6.07
N SER A 68 -25.61 5.29 -7.26
CA SER A 68 -24.89 4.15 -7.82
C SER A 68 -23.61 3.86 -7.01
N PRO A 69 -23.36 2.60 -6.61
CA PRO A 69 -22.14 2.23 -5.90
C PRO A 69 -20.93 2.03 -6.85
N HIS A 70 -21.14 2.23 -8.15
CA HIS A 70 -20.09 2.06 -9.16
C HIS A 70 -19.01 3.12 -9.00
N VAL A 71 -17.75 2.67 -8.92
CA VAL A 71 -16.58 3.54 -8.96
C VAL A 71 -16.14 3.60 -10.42
N PRO A 72 -16.10 4.78 -11.05
CA PRO A 72 -15.57 4.89 -12.40
C PRO A 72 -14.12 4.41 -12.43
N ASP A 73 -13.69 3.84 -13.55
CA ASP A 73 -12.29 3.46 -13.71
C ASP A 73 -11.41 4.69 -13.46
N GLY A 74 -10.57 4.60 -12.43
CA GLY A 74 -9.75 5.72 -12.00
C GLY A 74 -8.83 6.20 -13.13
N LYS A 75 -8.54 7.50 -13.16
CA LYS A 75 -7.50 8.04 -14.06
C LYS A 75 -6.23 7.24 -13.84
N GLN A 76 -5.85 6.44 -14.84
CA GLN A 76 -4.58 5.74 -14.80
C GLN A 76 -3.50 6.82 -14.89
N PHE A 77 -2.61 6.87 -13.90
CA PHE A 77 -1.44 7.72 -14.02
C PHE A 77 -0.61 7.18 -15.19
N HIS A 78 -0.66 7.87 -16.34
CA HIS A 78 0.15 7.52 -17.48
C HIS A 78 1.62 7.62 -17.06
N LEU A 79 2.36 6.52 -17.25
CA LEU A 79 3.79 6.55 -17.02
C LEU A 79 4.41 7.51 -18.03
N ARG A 80 5.14 8.50 -17.50
CA ARG A 80 6.03 9.34 -18.29
C ARG A 80 7.27 8.53 -18.64
N SER A 81 7.28 7.95 -19.84
CA SER A 81 8.42 7.19 -20.36
C SER A 81 9.62 8.07 -20.70
N ASP A 82 9.43 9.38 -20.77
CA ASP A 82 10.43 10.39 -21.08
C ASP A 82 11.29 10.80 -19.88
N LEU A 83 10.88 10.43 -18.66
CA LEU A 83 11.61 10.84 -17.46
C LEU A 83 12.87 9.99 -17.30
N LYS A 84 14.02 10.66 -17.25
CA LYS A 84 15.32 10.03 -16.99
C LYS A 84 15.66 10.12 -15.50
N LEU A 85 16.38 9.11 -15.02
CA LEU A 85 17.05 9.20 -13.73
C LEU A 85 18.12 10.30 -13.79
N PRO A 86 18.41 10.98 -12.66
CA PRO A 86 19.57 11.85 -12.58
C PRO A 86 20.83 11.06 -12.93
N GLU A 87 21.76 11.66 -13.69
CA GLU A 87 22.97 10.98 -14.15
C GLU A 87 23.80 10.41 -13.01
N SER A 88 23.85 11.10 -11.86
CA SER A 88 24.52 10.62 -10.65
C SER A 88 23.92 9.32 -10.12
N VAL A 89 22.58 9.23 -10.07
CA VAL A 89 21.88 8.04 -9.58
C VAL A 89 22.03 6.87 -10.54
N GLU A 90 21.99 7.14 -11.85
CA GLU A 90 22.21 6.11 -12.87
C GLU A 90 23.63 5.54 -12.78
N ALA A 91 24.65 6.39 -12.61
CA ALA A 91 26.02 5.95 -12.40
C ALA A 91 26.18 5.11 -11.12
N ASP A 92 25.60 5.56 -10.00
CA ASP A 92 25.63 4.81 -8.74
C ASP A 92 24.96 3.42 -8.88
N LEU A 93 23.84 3.34 -9.59
CA LEU A 93 23.15 2.08 -9.85
C LEU A 93 23.94 1.15 -10.78
N GLN A 94 24.62 1.69 -11.79
CA GLN A 94 25.48 0.90 -12.67
C GLN A 94 26.70 0.36 -11.92
N ASN A 95 27.33 1.18 -11.08
CA ASN A 95 28.43 0.77 -10.22
C ASN A 95 27.98 -0.33 -9.25
N LEU A 96 26.82 -0.16 -8.60
CA LEU A 96 26.26 -1.16 -7.71
C LEU A 96 25.96 -2.47 -8.45
N ARG A 97 25.38 -2.42 -9.65
CA ARG A 97 25.12 -3.61 -10.48
C ARG A 97 26.39 -4.32 -10.88
N ALA A 98 27.43 -3.58 -11.25
CA ALA A 98 28.73 -4.13 -11.61
C ALA A 98 29.46 -4.76 -10.41
N SER A 99 29.30 -4.20 -9.21
CA SER A 99 29.85 -4.78 -7.98
C SER A 99 28.97 -5.88 -7.37
N SER A 100 27.72 -6.01 -7.81
CA SER A 100 26.78 -7.00 -7.29
C SER A 100 27.16 -8.40 -7.73
N PRO A 101 27.24 -9.37 -6.81
CA PRO A 101 27.28 -10.77 -7.19
C PRO A 101 26.03 -11.10 -8.02
N ASN A 102 26.22 -11.83 -9.12
CA ASN A 102 25.14 -12.23 -10.05
C ASN A 102 24.28 -11.08 -10.62
N ASN A 103 24.73 -9.82 -10.55
CA ASN A 103 23.98 -8.65 -11.01
C ASN A 103 22.57 -8.53 -10.38
N LEU A 104 22.39 -9.06 -9.16
CA LEU A 104 21.12 -9.04 -8.45
C LEU A 104 21.02 -7.79 -7.55
N VAL A 105 20.13 -6.88 -7.90
CA VAL A 105 19.84 -5.67 -7.12
C VAL A 105 18.40 -5.69 -6.63
N ILE A 106 18.23 -5.53 -5.31
CA ILE A 106 16.94 -5.54 -4.63
C ILE A 106 16.62 -4.12 -4.15
N ALA A 107 15.48 -3.59 -4.61
CA ALA A 107 14.97 -2.32 -4.11
C ALA A 107 14.16 -2.54 -2.82
N CYS A 108 14.50 -1.77 -1.78
CA CYS A 108 13.90 -1.83 -0.45
C CYS A 108 13.26 -0.49 -0.11
N ALA A 109 12.03 -0.51 0.39
CA ALA A 109 11.33 0.67 0.89
C ALA A 109 11.00 0.45 2.38
N PRO A 110 11.94 0.67 3.30
CA PRO A 110 11.75 0.37 4.71
C PRO A 110 10.92 1.42 5.44
N SER A 111 10.68 2.58 4.82
CA SER A 111 9.92 3.67 5.41
C SER A 111 8.41 3.41 5.43
N ALA A 112 7.77 3.98 6.44
CA ALA A 112 6.32 4.08 6.54
C ALA A 112 5.94 5.35 7.30
N ALA A 113 4.74 5.87 7.00
CA ALA A 113 4.16 7.02 7.69
C ALA A 113 3.98 6.83 9.21
N TRP A 114 3.93 5.58 9.67
CA TRP A 114 3.82 5.23 11.08
C TRP A 114 4.88 4.20 11.42
N GLU A 115 5.59 4.39 12.53
CA GLU A 115 6.66 3.49 12.97
C GLU A 115 6.18 2.05 13.16
N MET A 116 4.98 1.85 13.71
CA MET A 116 4.37 0.52 13.90
C MET A 116 4.12 -0.24 12.58
N LYS A 117 4.19 0.42 11.42
CA LYS A 117 4.08 -0.22 10.10
C LYS A 117 5.44 -0.51 9.47
N ARG A 118 6.54 -0.09 10.10
CA ARG A 118 7.90 -0.36 9.65
C ARG A 118 8.32 -1.74 10.11
N TRP A 119 9.14 -2.40 9.29
CA TRP A 119 9.79 -3.62 9.72
C TRP A 119 11.05 -3.25 10.53
N PRO A 120 11.26 -3.84 11.71
CA PRO A 120 12.43 -3.55 12.53
C PRO A 120 13.75 -3.63 11.74
N ILE A 121 14.65 -2.70 12.04
CA ILE A 121 15.97 -2.56 11.37
C ILE A 121 16.77 -3.86 11.45
N GLU A 122 16.73 -4.54 12.58
CA GLU A 122 17.43 -5.82 12.79
C GLU A 122 17.02 -6.91 11.79
N TYR A 123 15.77 -6.89 11.34
CA TYR A 123 15.31 -7.86 10.35
C TYR A 123 15.79 -7.53 8.94
N TRP A 124 15.96 -6.26 8.61
CA TRP A 124 16.63 -5.86 7.37
C TRP A 124 18.10 -6.28 7.40
N LYS A 125 18.82 -6.04 8.51
CA LYS A 125 20.21 -6.51 8.68
C LYS A 125 20.30 -8.04 8.51
N LYS A 126 19.36 -8.79 9.11
CA LYS A 126 19.26 -10.25 8.92
C LYS A 126 18.99 -10.64 7.47
N LEU A 127 18.11 -9.93 6.77
CA LEU A 127 17.84 -10.16 5.35
C LEU A 127 19.11 -9.98 4.51
N MET A 128 19.89 -8.96 4.80
CA MET A 128 21.16 -8.71 4.13
C MET A 128 22.12 -9.88 4.34
N THR A 129 22.22 -10.43 5.56
CA THR A 129 23.06 -11.62 5.83
C THR A 129 22.58 -12.87 5.07
N LEU A 130 21.27 -13.06 4.93
CA LEU A 130 20.69 -14.21 4.22
C LEU A 130 20.87 -14.15 2.71
N LEU A 131 21.07 -12.95 2.15
CA LEU A 131 21.26 -12.71 0.73
C LEU A 131 22.62 -12.04 0.49
N PRO A 132 23.73 -12.78 0.64
CA PRO A 132 25.07 -12.23 0.39
C PRO A 132 25.28 -11.92 -1.10
N GLU A 133 24.61 -12.65 -1.97
CA GLU A 133 24.70 -12.52 -3.43
C GLU A 133 23.85 -11.37 -4.01
N ALA A 134 23.27 -10.52 -3.17
CA ALA A 134 22.43 -9.40 -3.60
C ALA A 134 22.98 -8.07 -3.09
N SER A 135 22.84 -7.05 -3.91
CA SER A 135 22.99 -5.66 -3.49
C SER A 135 21.64 -5.01 -3.25
N PHE A 136 21.64 -4.00 -2.39
CA PHE A 136 20.42 -3.37 -1.90
C PHE A 136 20.37 -1.90 -2.29
N VAL A 137 19.20 -1.45 -2.72
CA VAL A 137 18.91 -0.04 -2.99
C VAL A 137 17.80 0.39 -2.05
N TYR A 138 18.06 1.39 -1.21
CA TYR A 138 17.07 1.87 -0.25
C TYR A 138 16.36 3.12 -0.77
N LEU A 139 15.03 3.03 -0.83
CA LEU A 139 14.11 4.09 -1.23
C LEU A 139 13.41 4.65 0.01
N GLY A 140 13.20 5.96 0.01
CA GLY A 140 12.55 6.67 1.10
C GLY A 140 12.39 8.15 0.82
N GLY A 141 11.76 8.85 1.75
CA GLY A 141 11.76 10.30 1.81
C GLY A 141 13.07 10.84 2.43
N PRO A 142 13.30 12.17 2.31
CA PRO A 142 14.50 12.81 2.87
C PRO A 142 14.57 12.76 4.41
N GLU A 143 13.45 12.49 5.08
CA GLU A 143 13.37 12.41 6.55
C GLU A 143 13.73 11.01 7.10
N ASP A 144 13.90 10.01 6.23
CA ASP A 144 14.15 8.61 6.60
C ASP A 144 15.62 8.35 6.97
N LYS A 145 16.11 9.06 7.99
CA LYS A 145 17.51 9.01 8.44
C LYS A 145 17.98 7.62 8.89
N PHE A 146 17.06 6.75 9.31
CA PHE A 146 17.38 5.39 9.74
C PHE A 146 17.90 4.50 8.59
N ILE A 147 17.73 4.91 7.33
CA ILE A 147 18.30 4.21 6.18
C ILE A 147 19.82 4.22 6.22
N GLU A 148 20.45 5.26 6.78
CA GLU A 148 21.90 5.31 6.96
C GLU A 148 22.40 4.19 7.90
N GLU A 149 21.61 3.82 8.91
CA GLU A 149 21.92 2.70 9.80
C GLU A 149 21.83 1.34 9.09
N LEU A 150 20.94 1.22 8.10
CA LEU A 150 20.87 -0.01 7.29
C LEU A 150 22.09 -0.14 6.37
N ILE A 151 22.54 0.98 5.81
CA ILE A 151 23.66 1.00 4.88
C ILE A 151 24.97 0.73 5.61
N SER A 152 25.14 1.24 6.82
CA SER A 152 26.35 0.99 7.62
C SER A 152 26.57 -0.50 7.92
N ALA A 153 25.52 -1.34 7.85
CA ALA A 153 25.63 -2.78 8.05
C ALA A 153 26.26 -3.52 6.85
N ALA A 154 26.18 -2.98 5.63
CA ALA A 154 26.89 -3.50 4.44
C ALA A 154 27.09 -2.38 3.39
N PRO A 155 28.01 -1.44 3.64
CA PRO A 155 28.18 -0.25 2.82
C PRO A 155 28.64 -0.56 1.39
N GLU A 156 29.40 -1.65 1.19
CA GLU A 156 29.95 -2.07 -0.10
C GLU A 156 28.88 -2.50 -1.11
N ARG A 157 27.69 -2.84 -0.64
CA ARG A 157 26.61 -3.44 -1.44
C ARG A 157 25.24 -2.81 -1.14
N SER A 158 25.25 -1.60 -0.59
CA SER A 158 24.05 -0.85 -0.26
C SER A 158 24.11 0.57 -0.83
N LEU A 159 23.02 1.03 -1.43
CA LEU A 159 22.91 2.38 -2.00
C LEU A 159 21.76 3.16 -1.37
N ASN A 160 22.04 4.36 -0.87
CA ASN A 160 21.00 5.29 -0.40
C ASN A 160 20.42 6.12 -1.55
N LEU A 161 19.14 5.94 -1.86
CA LEU A 161 18.38 6.81 -2.77
C LEU A 161 17.24 7.57 -2.06
N ALA A 162 17.20 7.56 -0.73
CA ALA A 162 16.20 8.28 0.04
C ALA A 162 16.27 9.79 -0.22
N GLY A 163 15.15 10.39 -0.62
CA GLY A 163 15.06 11.81 -0.96
C GLY A 163 15.80 12.25 -2.23
N LYS A 164 16.49 11.33 -2.94
CA LYS A 164 17.25 11.65 -4.16
C LYS A 164 16.41 11.58 -5.44
N LEU A 165 15.23 10.97 -5.36
CA LEU A 165 14.36 10.69 -6.50
C LEU A 165 12.98 11.31 -6.31
N SER A 166 12.43 11.85 -7.40
CA SER A 166 11.02 12.21 -7.46
C SER A 166 10.14 10.95 -7.51
N LEU A 167 8.85 11.10 -7.19
CA LEU A 167 7.90 9.98 -7.25
C LEU A 167 7.83 9.35 -8.66
N ASP A 168 7.93 10.17 -9.70
CA ASP A 168 7.91 9.68 -11.07
C ASP A 168 9.19 8.92 -11.44
N GLN A 169 10.35 9.36 -10.92
CA GLN A 169 11.63 8.68 -11.11
C GLN A 169 11.69 7.33 -10.37
N ASN A 170 11.20 7.28 -9.12
CA ASN A 170 11.06 6.04 -8.34
C ASN A 170 10.17 5.00 -9.04
N ARG A 171 9.19 5.46 -9.81
CA ARG A 171 8.23 4.62 -10.53
C ARG A 171 8.81 4.02 -11.80
N GLN A 172 9.98 4.46 -12.26
CA GLN A 172 10.52 4.06 -13.56
C GLN A 172 10.67 2.54 -13.64
N ARG A 173 9.88 1.95 -14.55
CA ARG A 173 9.79 0.51 -14.71
C ARG A 173 10.78 0.10 -15.79
N HIS A 174 11.90 -0.50 -15.43
CA HIS A 174 12.63 -1.40 -16.34
C HIS A 174 11.83 -2.71 -16.47
N TRP A 175 10.67 -2.64 -17.11
CA TRP A 175 9.96 -3.82 -17.60
C TRP A 175 10.14 -3.85 -19.12
N PRO A 176 10.38 -5.02 -19.74
CA PRO A 176 10.51 -5.09 -21.19
C PRO A 176 9.30 -4.42 -21.85
N PRO A 177 9.50 -3.69 -22.96
CA PRO A 177 8.41 -2.99 -23.63
C PRO A 177 7.27 -3.97 -23.86
N SER A 178 6.05 -3.55 -23.50
CA SER A 178 4.84 -4.33 -23.73
C SER A 178 4.84 -4.83 -25.17
N ARG A 179 4.75 -6.16 -25.36
CA ARG A 179 4.57 -6.73 -26.69
C ARG A 179 3.34 -6.05 -27.31
N ARG A 180 3.54 -5.30 -28.39
CA ARG A 180 2.42 -4.84 -29.22
C ARG A 180 1.78 -6.07 -29.83
N ARG A 181 0.46 -6.16 -29.77
CA ARG A 181 -0.27 -7.11 -30.60
C ARG A 181 -0.11 -6.71 -32.08
N PRO A 182 -0.21 -7.66 -33.01
CA PRO A 182 -0.23 -7.37 -34.45
C PRO A 182 -1.37 -6.41 -34.87
N ASP A 183 -2.41 -6.27 -34.03
CA ASP A 183 -3.58 -5.42 -34.27
C ASP A 183 -3.41 -3.95 -33.84
N GLY A 184 -2.23 -3.55 -33.35
CA GLY A 184 -1.93 -2.17 -32.97
C GLY A 184 -2.48 -1.71 -31.62
N THR A 185 -3.15 -2.58 -30.85
CA THR A 185 -3.64 -2.22 -29.50
C THR A 185 -2.58 -2.44 -28.42
N THR A 186 -2.31 -1.41 -27.63
CA THR A 186 -1.44 -1.46 -26.44
C THR A 186 -2.25 -1.92 -25.23
N TYR A 187 -1.95 -3.10 -24.71
CA TYR A 187 -2.47 -3.52 -23.40
C TYR A 187 -1.57 -2.98 -22.28
N VAL A 188 -2.15 -2.29 -21.30
CA VAL A 188 -1.59 -2.20 -19.93
C VAL A 188 -2.36 -3.19 -19.08
N GLY A 189 -1.94 -4.46 -19.16
CA GLY A 189 -2.59 -5.56 -18.47
C GLY A 189 -2.23 -5.61 -16.99
N PHE A 190 -3.22 -5.43 -16.13
CA PHE A 190 -3.29 -6.15 -14.87
C PHE A 190 -3.41 -7.64 -15.23
N ASN A 191 -2.44 -8.46 -14.84
CA ASN A 191 -2.39 -9.87 -15.20
C ASN A 191 -3.67 -10.59 -14.74
N ARG A 192 -4.59 -10.87 -15.66
CA ARG A 192 -5.45 -12.05 -15.56
C ARG A 192 -4.55 -13.24 -15.88
N THR A 193 -4.26 -14.04 -14.86
CA THR A 193 -3.59 -15.32 -14.95
C THR A 193 -4.17 -16.16 -16.09
N HIS A 194 -3.42 -16.30 -17.17
CA HIS A 194 -3.56 -17.43 -18.09
C HIS A 194 -2.37 -18.36 -17.87
N GLY A 195 -2.67 -19.52 -17.30
CA GLY A 195 -2.12 -20.80 -17.76
C GLY A 195 -0.65 -21.13 -17.51
N VAL A 196 0.12 -20.38 -16.71
CA VAL A 196 1.42 -20.87 -16.23
C VAL A 196 1.23 -21.44 -14.84
N ARG A 197 1.22 -22.77 -14.75
CA ARG A 197 1.25 -23.50 -13.48
C ARG A 197 2.61 -23.21 -12.84
N LEU A 198 2.68 -22.24 -11.93
CA LEU A 198 3.85 -22.05 -11.08
C LEU A 198 4.03 -23.35 -10.26
N PRO A 199 5.27 -23.85 -10.06
CA PRO A 199 5.49 -24.96 -9.14
C PRO A 199 4.89 -24.57 -7.78
N GLU A 200 4.14 -25.48 -7.17
CA GLU A 200 3.52 -25.20 -5.88
C GLU A 200 4.60 -24.75 -4.89
N PRO A 201 4.36 -23.67 -4.12
CA PRO A 201 5.30 -23.27 -3.09
C PRO A 201 5.50 -24.44 -2.12
N PRO A 202 6.71 -24.68 -1.62
CA PRO A 202 6.95 -25.72 -0.63
C PRO A 202 5.95 -25.54 0.52
N ARG A 203 5.30 -26.65 0.90
CA ARG A 203 4.36 -26.70 2.02
C ARG A 203 5.03 -26.07 3.24
N PHE A 204 4.51 -24.91 3.66
CA PHE A 204 4.85 -24.32 4.96
C PHE A 204 4.20 -25.15 6.07
N GLU A 205 4.70 -26.37 6.30
CA GLU A 205 4.19 -27.25 7.35
C GLU A 205 4.83 -26.96 8.73
N ASN A 206 5.94 -26.23 8.84
CA ASN A 206 6.70 -26.18 10.11
C ASN A 206 7.01 -24.80 10.72
N PHE A 207 6.27 -23.73 10.40
CA PHE A 207 6.54 -22.39 10.99
C PHE A 207 5.49 -21.87 11.99
N ARG A 208 4.55 -22.72 12.43
CA ARG A 208 3.42 -22.31 13.28
C ARG A 208 3.37 -22.87 14.70
N SER A 209 4.32 -23.69 15.14
CA SER A 209 4.26 -24.27 16.50
C SER A 209 4.94 -23.43 17.59
N GLU A 210 6.00 -22.69 17.31
CA GLU A 210 6.79 -22.08 18.40
C GLU A 210 6.43 -20.62 18.73
N ALA A 211 5.91 -19.85 17.78
CA ALA A 211 5.59 -18.44 18.02
C ALA A 211 4.22 -18.19 18.70
N MET A 212 3.35 -19.20 18.81
CA MET A 212 2.01 -19.06 19.44
C MET A 212 1.92 -19.56 20.88
N VAL A 213 2.93 -20.26 21.42
CA VAL A 213 2.89 -20.77 22.80
C VAL A 213 3.44 -19.75 23.82
N SER A 214 4.25 -18.77 23.40
CA SER A 214 4.80 -17.75 24.31
C SER A 214 3.93 -16.50 24.52
N ALA A 215 2.69 -16.48 23.99
CA ALA A 215 1.76 -15.35 24.16
C ALA A 215 0.55 -15.69 25.06
N LEU A 216 0.62 -16.81 25.79
CA LEU A 216 -0.45 -17.30 26.68
C LEU A 216 0.06 -17.86 28.03
N LEU A 217 1.24 -17.42 28.46
CA LEU A 217 1.70 -17.40 29.85
C LEU A 217 2.29 -16.02 30.15
#